data_AF-A0A6G9Y3T8-F1
#
_entry.id   AF-A0A6G9Y3T8-F1
#
_cell.length_a   1.000
_cell.length_b   1.000
_cell.length_c   1.000
_cell.angle_alpha   90.00
_cell.angle_beta   90.00
_cell.angle_gamma   90.00
#
_symmetry.space_group_name_H-M   'P 1'
#
loop_
_entity.id
_entity.type
_entity.pdbx_description
1 polymer ?
#
loop_
_entity_poly.entity_id
_entity_poly.type
_entity_poly.pdbx_seq_one_letter_code
_entity_poly.pdbx_strand_id
1 'polypeptide(L)'
;MACGGFDLAFPMAEVPGAAPCPDCAADSRRQFGGGALIRPGAAATRLLDATGRTATEPAVVSAPPRRSAPVTRNPLHRKLPRP
;
A
#
# COMPACT_ATOMS: atom_id res chain seq x y z
N MET A 1 -20.21 31.87 6.46
CA MET A 1 -19.08 31.34 5.68
C MET A 1 -18.93 29.87 6.08
N ALA A 2 -18.98 28.93 5.14
CA ALA A 2 -18.90 27.50 5.43
C ALA A 2 -17.51 26.96 5.04
N CYS A 3 -16.82 26.33 5.98
CA CYS A 3 -15.54 25.67 5.73
C CYS A 3 -15.76 24.32 5.02
N GLY A 4 -14.82 23.92 4.16
CA GLY A 4 -14.85 22.64 3.44
C GLY A 4 -14.29 21.46 4.26
N GLY A 5 -14.20 20.29 3.63
CA GLY A 5 -13.53 19.13 4.20
C GLY A 5 -12.01 19.30 4.24
N PHE A 6 -11.37 18.66 5.22
CA PHE A 6 -9.92 18.67 5.39
C PHE A 6 -9.42 17.30 5.86
N ASP A 7 -8.14 17.02 5.61
CA ASP A 7 -7.49 15.77 5.99
C ASP A 7 -6.55 15.98 7.19
N LEU A 8 -6.58 15.04 8.13
CA LEU A 8 -5.63 14.94 9.24
C LEU A 8 -5.08 13.52 9.32
N ALA A 9 -3.82 13.39 9.69
CA ALA A 9 -3.17 12.10 9.90
C ALA A 9 -3.11 11.77 11.39
N PHE A 10 -3.64 10.60 11.76
CA PHE A 10 -3.61 10.08 13.12
C PHE A 10 -3.11 8.62 13.12
N PRO A 11 -2.50 8.15 14.22
CA PRO A 11 -2.35 6.71 14.44
C PRO A 11 -3.71 6.02 14.36
N MET A 12 -3.78 4.82 13.76
CA MET A 12 -5.05 4.10 13.58
C MET A 12 -5.82 3.88 14.91
N ALA A 13 -5.10 3.74 16.02
CA ALA A 13 -5.67 3.53 17.36
C ALA A 13 -6.18 4.82 18.04
N GLU A 14 -5.77 5.99 17.56
CA GLU A 14 -5.94 7.27 18.27
C GLU A 14 -6.77 8.28 17.46
N VAL A 15 -7.54 7.82 16.47
CA VAL A 15 -8.30 8.72 15.59
C VAL A 15 -9.52 9.29 16.32
N PRO A 16 -9.60 10.61 16.58
CA PRO A 16 -10.70 11.22 17.31
C PRO A 16 -11.98 11.31 16.47
N GLY A 17 -13.16 11.32 17.12
CA GLY A 17 -14.46 11.44 16.44
C GLY A 17 -14.78 12.84 15.91
N ALA A 18 -14.05 13.85 16.38
CA ALA A 18 -14.14 15.23 15.93
C ALA A 18 -12.77 15.92 16.04
N ALA A 19 -12.56 16.97 15.25
CA ALA A 19 -11.35 17.79 15.28
C ALA A 19 -11.70 19.27 15.00
N PRO A 20 -10.95 20.24 15.57
CA PRO A 20 -11.16 21.65 15.26
C PRO A 20 -10.78 21.94 13.80
N CYS A 21 -11.61 22.73 13.13
CA CYS A 21 -11.32 23.22 11.79
C CYS A 21 -10.07 24.12 11.81
N PRO A 22 -9.07 23.90 10.94
CA PRO A 22 -7.84 24.71 10.93
C PRO A 22 -8.09 26.17 10.54
N ASP A 23 -9.19 26.47 9.84
CA ASP A 23 -9.51 27.82 9.37
C ASP A 23 -10.36 28.63 10.36
N CYS A 24 -11.32 27.99 11.05
CA CYS A 24 -12.30 28.69 11.88
C CYS A 24 -12.38 28.18 13.33
N ALA A 25 -11.59 27.17 13.70
CA ALA A 25 -11.57 26.50 15.00
C ALA A 25 -12.91 25.87 15.45
N ALA A 26 -13.95 25.89 14.62
CA ALA A 26 -15.21 25.22 14.91
C ALA A 26 -15.05 23.71 14.93
N ASP A 27 -15.85 23.02 15.75
CA ASP A 27 -15.80 21.57 15.89
C ASP A 27 -16.33 20.89 14.61
N SER A 28 -15.56 19.94 14.08
CA SER A 28 -15.88 19.26 12.81
C SER A 28 -15.90 17.75 13.00
N ARG A 29 -16.94 17.10 12.47
CA ARG A 29 -17.14 15.65 12.63
C ARG A 29 -16.20 14.88 11.72
N ARG A 30 -15.61 13.81 12.25
CA ARG A 30 -14.80 12.87 11.48
C ARG A 30 -15.62 12.27 10.34
N GLN A 31 -15.03 12.29 9.14
CA GLN A 31 -15.49 11.52 8.00
C GLN A 31 -14.44 10.45 7.66
N PHE A 32 -14.88 9.25 7.31
CA PHE A 32 -13.96 8.17 6.93
C PHE A 32 -13.50 8.38 5.50
N GLY A 33 -12.32 8.98 5.32
CA GLY A 33 -11.67 9.12 4.02
C GLY A 33 -10.75 7.92 3.71
N GLY A 34 -10.84 7.38 2.49
CA GLY A 34 -9.93 6.32 2.01
C GLY A 34 -8.55 6.83 1.56
N GLY A 35 -8.37 8.15 1.44
CA GLY A 35 -7.21 8.76 0.79
C GLY A 35 -5.87 8.53 1.51
N ALA A 36 -5.88 8.44 2.83
CA ALA A 36 -4.65 8.25 3.60
C ALA A 36 -4.09 6.80 3.54
N LEU A 37 -4.85 5.84 3.02
CA LEU A 37 -4.42 4.44 2.94
C LEU A 37 -3.42 4.20 1.80
N ILE A 38 -3.42 5.04 0.77
CA ILE A 38 -2.56 4.89 -0.40
C ILE A 38 -1.66 6.11 -0.49
N ARG A 39 -0.44 5.98 0.01
CA ARG A 39 0.58 7.03 -0.14
C ARG A 39 1.18 6.98 -1.55
N PRO A 40 1.01 8.00 -2.39
CA PRO A 40 1.59 8.02 -3.73
C PRO A 40 3.12 7.91 -3.65
N GLY A 41 3.72 7.09 -4.51
CA GLY A 41 5.17 6.91 -4.57
C GLY A 41 5.78 5.97 -3.52
N ALA A 42 4.99 5.42 -2.58
CA ALA A 42 5.44 4.34 -1.69
C ALA A 42 5.75 3.06 -2.48
N ALA A 43 6.65 2.22 -1.96
CA ALA A 43 7.02 0.95 -2.60
C ALA A 43 5.81 0.03 -2.84
N ALA A 44 4.86 0.00 -1.90
CA ALA A 44 3.61 -0.75 -2.04
C ALA A 44 2.76 -0.26 -3.21
N THR A 45 2.58 1.07 -3.37
CA THR A 45 1.82 1.64 -4.48
C THR A 45 2.47 1.34 -5.82
N ARG A 46 3.81 1.46 -5.92
CA ARG A 46 4.56 1.11 -7.15
C ARG A 46 4.41 -0.37 -7.51
N LEU A 47 4.34 -1.25 -6.51
CA LEU A 47 4.13 -2.69 -6.73
C LEU A 47 2.74 -2.98 -7.30
N LEU A 48 1.70 -2.30 -6.79
CA LEU A 48 0.34 -2.40 -7.32
C LEU A 48 0.28 -1.94 -8.78
N ASP A 49 0.85 -0.78 -9.09
CA ASP A 49 0.89 -0.24 -10.45
C ASP A 49 1.63 -1.18 -11.42
N ALA A 50 2.79 -1.69 -11.00
CA ALA A 50 3.57 -2.63 -11.80
C ALA A 50 2.79 -3.92 -12.08
N THR A 51 2.05 -4.43 -11.09
CA THR A 51 1.22 -5.62 -11.24
C THR A 51 0.05 -5.37 -12.19
N GLY A 52 -0.65 -4.25 -12.04
CA GLY A 52 -1.75 -3.85 -12.92
C GLY A 52 -1.30 -3.72 -14.38
N ARG A 53 -0.12 -3.13 -14.61
CA ARG A 53 0.44 -2.99 -15.96
C ARG A 53 0.64 -4.34 -16.67
N THR A 54 0.96 -5.42 -15.95
CA THR A 54 1.18 -6.74 -16.57
C THR A 54 -0.06 -7.31 -17.28
N ALA A 55 -1.27 -6.86 -16.91
CA ALA A 55 -2.50 -7.33 -17.54
C ALA A 55 -2.67 -6.79 -18.98
N THR A 56 -2.18 -5.59 -19.25
CA THR A 56 -2.35 -4.91 -20.55
C THR A 56 -1.03 -4.81 -21.33
N GLU A 57 0.10 -4.69 -20.62
CA GLU A 57 1.44 -4.51 -21.16
C GLU A 57 2.41 -5.51 -20.52
N PRO A 58 2.26 -6.82 -20.80
CA PRO A 58 3.18 -7.82 -20.28
C PRO A 58 4.58 -7.65 -20.89
N ALA A 59 5.61 -7.65 -20.04
CA ALA A 59 6.98 -7.61 -20.51
C ALA A 59 7.37 -8.95 -21.19
N VAL A 60 7.70 -8.91 -22.48
CA VAL A 60 8.20 -10.08 -23.20
C VAL A 60 9.66 -10.30 -22.84
N VAL A 61 9.96 -11.46 -22.25
CA VAL A 61 11.30 -11.82 -21.79
C VAL A 61 12.01 -12.62 -22.89
N SER A 62 13.11 -12.08 -23.43
CA SER A 62 13.89 -12.72 -24.51
C SER A 62 14.93 -13.73 -24.01
N ALA A 63 15.29 -13.67 -22.73
CA ALA A 63 16.24 -14.58 -22.11
C ALA A 63 15.97 -14.68 -20.60
N PRO A 64 16.24 -15.84 -19.97
CA PRO A 64 16.07 -15.99 -18.54
C PRO A 64 16.91 -14.97 -17.75
N PRO A 65 16.41 -14.52 -16.58
CA PRO A 65 17.12 -13.54 -15.76
C PRO A 65 18.51 -14.07 -15.38
N ARG A 66 19.52 -13.21 -15.50
CA ARG A 66 20.92 -13.56 -15.21
C ARG A 66 21.19 -13.90 -13.74
N ARG A 67 20.25 -13.59 -12.84
CA ARG A 67 20.38 -13.87 -11.41
C ARG A 67 19.75 -15.22 -11.10
N SER A 68 20.53 -16.10 -10.48
CA SER A 68 20.04 -17.37 -9.94
C SER A 68 18.98 -17.12 -8.88
N ALA A 69 17.87 -17.86 -8.95
CA ALA A 69 16.89 -17.87 -7.88
C ALA A 69 17.54 -18.32 -6.56
N PRO A 70 17.17 -17.73 -5.40
CA PRO A 70 17.65 -18.19 -4.11
C PRO A 70 17.27 -19.64 -3.88
N VAL A 71 18.26 -20.52 -3.72
CA VAL A 71 18.01 -21.92 -3.37
C VAL A 71 17.92 -22.04 -1.86
N THR A 72 16.76 -22.46 -1.37
CA THR A 72 16.54 -22.74 0.05
C THR A 72 17.21 -24.05 0.45
N ARG A 73 18.15 -23.97 1.41
CA ARG A 73 18.90 -25.12 1.94
C ARG A 73 18.26 -25.73 3.19
N ASN A 74 16.93 -25.61 3.33
CA ASN A 74 16.24 -26.15 4.50
C ASN A 74 16.39 -27.69 4.54
N PRO A 75 16.99 -28.26 5.61
CA PRO A 75 17.21 -29.71 5.71
C PRO A 75 15.91 -30.52 5.72
N LEU A 76 14.77 -29.91 6.07
CA LEU A 76 13.46 -30.57 6.05
C LEU A 76 13.00 -30.95 4.65
N HIS A 77 13.51 -30.31 3.59
CA HIS A 77 13.18 -30.69 2.21
C HIS A 77 13.59 -32.13 1.88
N ARG A 78 14.56 -32.71 2.60
CA ARG A 78 14.93 -34.12 2.44
C ARG A 78 13.83 -35.10 2.84
N LYS A 79 12.85 -34.66 3.63
CA LYS A 79 11.73 -35.47 4.10
C LYS A 79 10.53 -35.45 3.15
N LEU A 80 10.54 -34.59 2.14
CA LEU A 80 9.46 -34.53 1.16
C LEU A 80 9.52 -35.76 0.23
N PRO A 81 8.36 -36.33 -0.14
CA PRO A 81 8.31 -37.40 -1.13
C PRO A 81 8.89 -36.89 -2.45
N ARG A 82 9.77 -37.70 -3.05
CA ARG A 82 10.40 -37.35 -4.32
C ARG A 82 9.43 -37.66 -5.46
N PRO A 83 9.21 -36.73 -6.40
CA PRO A 83 8.48 -37.00 -7.64
C PRO A 83 9.26 -37.95 -8.56
#